data_AF-H8GN84-F1
#
_entry.id   AF-H8GN84-F1
#
_cell.length_a   1.000
_cell.length_b   1.000
_cell.length_c   1.000
_cell.angle_alpha   90.00
_cell.angle_beta   90.00
_cell.angle_gamma   90.00
#
_symmetry.space_group_name_H-M   'P 1'
#
loop_
_entity.id
_entity.type
_entity.pdbx_description
1 polymer ?
#
loop_
_entity_poly.entity_id
_entity_poly.type
_entity_poly.pdbx_seq_one_letter_code
_entity_poly.pdbx_strand_id
1 'polypeptide(L)'
;MKTRIIKVISVIAILLTAQSAFAYKDEKVEETCKKPKFTDFTLKEYIEPERAEVSPETAFEFKVSAWSNPSTIRLTGKGEKIPFTVESNSSFHRVKAKLPASLNGKFVRINAAVKAVLGCEEKEGWLVKVAESAPAAPAPATPAEEAKPENAEPAPQTEAPATPSAPANPAPAGAAESTQPGASAPQ
;
A
#
# COMPACT_ATOMS: atom_id res chain seq x y z
N MET A 1 57.07 -54.28 2.64
CA MET A 1 55.82 -53.55 2.28
C MET A 1 55.11 -52.91 3.48
N LYS A 2 54.80 -53.62 4.58
CA LYS A 2 54.06 -53.10 5.77
C LYS A 2 54.40 -51.66 6.21
N THR A 3 55.68 -51.31 6.34
CA THR A 3 56.11 -49.99 6.85
C THR A 3 55.83 -48.79 5.93
N ARG A 4 55.57 -49.01 4.63
CA ARG A 4 55.13 -47.94 3.72
C ARG A 4 53.62 -47.71 3.79
N ILE A 5 52.84 -48.78 3.97
CA ILE A 5 51.37 -48.73 4.13
C ILE A 5 51.02 -47.92 5.39
N ILE A 6 51.69 -48.17 6.52
CA ILE A 6 51.48 -47.42 7.77
C ILE A 6 51.72 -45.91 7.58
N LYS A 7 52.78 -45.52 6.86
CA LYS A 7 53.07 -44.09 6.60
C LYS A 7 52.00 -43.43 5.72
N VAL A 8 51.48 -44.13 4.71
CA VAL A 8 50.41 -43.61 3.84
C VAL A 8 49.10 -43.43 4.63
N ILE A 9 48.76 -44.38 5.51
CA ILE A 9 47.58 -44.28 6.38
C ILE A 9 47.67 -43.06 7.31
N SER A 10 48.83 -42.79 7.92
CA SER A 10 49.02 -41.60 8.76
C SER A 10 48.86 -40.28 7.99
N VAL A 11 49.33 -40.18 6.74
CA VAL A 11 49.16 -38.96 5.93
C VAL A 11 47.69 -38.71 5.57
N ILE A 12 46.93 -39.76 5.26
CA ILE A 12 45.50 -39.67 4.94
C ILE A 12 44.69 -39.24 6.18
N ALA A 13 45.02 -39.76 7.37
CA ALA A 13 44.32 -39.40 8.61
C ALA A 13 44.45 -37.90 8.98
N ILE A 14 45.60 -37.28 8.68
CA ILE A 14 45.87 -35.86 8.99
C ILE A 14 45.09 -34.93 8.05
N LEU A 15 44.81 -35.34 6.80
CA LEU A 15 44.04 -34.54 5.84
C LEU A 15 42.54 -34.45 6.16
N LEU A 16 42.01 -35.35 7.00
CA LEU A 16 40.58 -35.43 7.32
C LEU A 16 40.16 -34.52 8.49
N THR A 17 41.09 -34.02 9.30
CA THR A 17 40.78 -33.19 10.48
C THR A 17 40.85 -31.68 10.24
N ALA A 18 41.32 -31.24 9.06
CA ALA A 18 41.45 -29.81 8.72
C ALA A 18 40.13 -29.11 8.29
N GLN A 19 38.99 -29.81 8.36
CA GLN A 19 37.68 -29.34 7.83
C GLN A 19 36.89 -28.44 8.80
N SER A 20 37.31 -28.29 10.07
CA SER A 20 36.51 -27.65 11.13
C SER A 20 36.90 -26.20 11.49
N ALA A 21 37.52 -25.46 10.56
CA ALA A 21 38.04 -24.10 10.81
C ALA A 21 37.22 -22.94 10.18
N PHE A 22 36.05 -23.19 9.59
CA PHE A 22 35.18 -22.17 9.00
C PHE A 22 33.77 -22.14 9.63
N ALA A 23 33.73 -21.94 10.96
CA ALA A 23 32.49 -21.72 11.70
C ALA A 23 32.52 -20.46 12.59
N TYR A 24 33.51 -19.57 12.41
CA TYR A 24 33.33 -18.16 12.74
C TYR A 24 32.35 -17.57 11.72
N LYS A 25 31.06 -17.77 11.97
CA LYS A 25 30.08 -16.79 11.51
C LYS A 25 30.41 -15.52 12.27
N ASP A 26 30.75 -14.44 11.55
CA ASP A 26 30.65 -13.10 12.11
C ASP A 26 29.31 -13.01 12.85
N GLU A 27 29.37 -12.69 14.14
CA GLU A 27 28.20 -12.27 14.89
C GLU A 27 27.82 -10.88 14.37
N LYS A 28 27.27 -10.87 13.14
CA LYS A 28 26.47 -9.76 12.66
C LYS A 28 25.42 -9.58 13.73
N VAL A 29 25.59 -8.52 14.52
CA VAL A 29 24.49 -7.83 15.18
C VAL A 29 23.37 -7.83 14.17
N GLU A 30 22.31 -8.58 14.43
CA GLU A 30 21.13 -8.54 13.57
C GLU A 30 20.51 -7.17 13.79
N GLU A 31 20.99 -6.19 13.00
CA GLU A 31 20.35 -4.90 12.85
C GLU A 31 18.89 -5.23 12.64
N THR A 32 18.06 -4.83 13.62
CA THR A 32 16.66 -5.23 13.70
C THR A 32 15.90 -4.47 12.64
N CYS A 33 16.11 -4.92 11.42
CA CYS A 33 15.85 -4.17 10.22
C CYS A 33 14.39 -4.43 9.89
N LYS A 34 13.54 -3.52 10.38
CA LYS A 34 12.10 -3.58 10.23
C LYS A 34 11.75 -3.49 8.74
N LYS A 35 11.65 -4.65 8.11
CA LYS A 35 11.29 -4.81 6.71
C LYS A 35 9.99 -4.04 6.42
N PRO A 36 9.97 -3.21 5.36
CA PRO A 36 8.76 -2.55 4.92
C PRO A 36 7.66 -3.58 4.68
N LYS A 37 6.46 -3.34 5.19
CA LYS A 37 5.28 -4.16 4.88
C LYS A 37 4.33 -3.38 3.99
N PHE A 38 3.88 -4.03 2.93
CA PHE A 38 2.84 -3.55 2.03
C PHE A 38 1.49 -4.15 2.47
N THR A 39 0.45 -3.32 2.62
CA THR A 39 -0.89 -3.74 3.04
C THR A 39 -1.98 -2.95 2.31
N ASP A 40 -3.24 -3.38 2.43
CA ASP A 40 -4.41 -2.64 1.95
C ASP A 40 -4.37 -2.28 0.45
N PHE A 41 -3.89 -3.19 -0.39
CA PHE A 41 -3.94 -3.00 -1.85
C PHE A 41 -5.39 -3.06 -2.34
N THR A 42 -5.86 -2.02 -3.04
CA THR A 42 -7.29 -1.84 -3.34
C THR A 42 -7.77 -2.44 -4.66
N LEU A 43 -6.87 -2.84 -5.57
CA LEU A 43 -7.29 -3.55 -6.79
C LEU A 43 -7.50 -5.02 -6.48
N LYS A 44 -8.44 -5.64 -7.21
CA LYS A 44 -8.56 -7.09 -7.22
C LYS A 44 -7.34 -7.70 -7.89
N GLU A 45 -6.68 -8.60 -7.18
CA GLU A 45 -5.62 -9.42 -7.74
C GLU A 45 -6.23 -10.51 -8.64
N TYR A 46 -5.60 -10.74 -9.79
CA TYR A 46 -6.01 -11.78 -10.73
C TYR A 46 -5.56 -13.15 -10.20
N ILE A 47 -6.51 -13.87 -9.61
CA ILE A 47 -6.34 -15.25 -9.13
C ILE A 47 -7.37 -16.12 -9.87
N GLU A 48 -6.95 -17.28 -10.36
CA GLU A 48 -7.88 -18.27 -10.90
C GLU A 48 -8.43 -19.13 -9.73
N PRO A 49 -9.76 -19.31 -9.59
CA PRO A 49 -10.80 -19.18 -10.61
C PRO A 49 -11.55 -17.84 -10.70
N GLU A 50 -11.33 -16.88 -9.79
CA GLU A 50 -12.13 -15.62 -9.77
C GLU A 50 -11.99 -14.81 -11.07
N ARG A 51 -10.80 -14.86 -11.71
CA ARG A 51 -10.49 -14.15 -12.97
C ARG A 51 -10.86 -12.66 -12.93
N ALA A 52 -10.65 -12.05 -11.76
CA ALA A 52 -11.03 -10.66 -11.52
C ALA A 52 -10.38 -9.69 -12.53
N GLU A 53 -11.22 -8.97 -13.26
CA GLU A 53 -10.78 -7.88 -14.12
C GLU A 53 -10.95 -6.53 -13.42
N VAL A 54 -10.03 -5.60 -13.67
CA VAL A 54 -10.09 -4.23 -13.18
C VAL A 54 -10.33 -3.27 -14.34
N SER A 55 -11.15 -2.24 -14.11
CA SER A 55 -11.46 -1.26 -15.15
C SER A 55 -10.20 -0.55 -15.67
N PRO A 56 -10.19 -0.15 -16.95
CA PRO A 56 -9.12 0.70 -17.50
C PRO A 56 -8.94 1.94 -16.63
N GLU A 57 -7.71 2.44 -16.56
CA GLU A 57 -7.41 3.70 -15.86
C GLU A 57 -7.84 3.79 -14.38
N THR A 58 -8.11 2.67 -13.72
CA THR A 58 -8.54 2.66 -12.31
C THR A 58 -7.49 3.26 -11.38
N ALA A 59 -7.94 4.10 -10.44
CA ALA A 59 -7.11 4.60 -9.35
C ALA A 59 -6.98 3.52 -8.26
N PHE A 60 -5.78 3.34 -7.73
CA PHE A 60 -5.49 2.37 -6.70
C PHE A 60 -4.60 2.93 -5.61
N GLU A 61 -4.68 2.33 -4.44
CA GLU A 61 -3.82 2.65 -3.32
C GLU A 61 -3.33 1.39 -2.61
N PHE A 62 -2.25 1.57 -1.85
CA PHE A 62 -1.74 0.62 -0.87
C PHE A 62 -1.05 1.39 0.24
N LYS A 63 -0.92 0.76 1.41
CA LYS A 63 -0.16 1.30 2.54
C LYS A 63 1.20 0.62 2.62
N VAL A 64 2.17 1.37 3.10
CA VAL A 64 3.52 0.92 3.43
C VAL A 64 3.82 1.32 4.87
N SER A 65 4.40 0.43 5.69
CA SER A 65 4.74 0.73 7.08
C SER A 65 5.61 1.98 7.27
N ALA A 66 5.42 2.74 8.36
CA ALA A 66 6.15 3.99 8.64
C ALA A 66 7.70 3.88 8.76
N TRP A 67 8.26 2.67 8.89
CA TRP A 67 9.71 2.44 8.92
C TRP A 67 10.38 2.49 7.53
N SER A 68 9.61 2.88 6.50
CA SER A 68 10.02 2.91 5.09
C SER A 68 10.36 4.34 4.67
N ASN A 69 11.36 4.52 3.82
CA ASN A 69 11.69 5.82 3.28
C ASN A 69 10.80 6.11 2.05
N PRO A 70 9.82 7.04 2.13
CA PRO A 70 8.87 7.29 1.04
C PRO A 70 9.55 7.78 -0.25
N SER A 71 10.70 8.47 -0.14
CA SER A 71 11.49 8.93 -1.28
C SER A 71 12.14 7.79 -2.08
N THR A 72 12.17 6.57 -1.55
CA THR A 72 12.74 5.38 -2.21
C THR A 72 11.69 4.50 -2.88
N ILE A 73 10.40 4.86 -2.80
CA ILE A 73 9.31 4.08 -3.40
C ILE A 73 9.47 4.05 -4.92
N ARG A 74 9.44 2.85 -5.50
CA ARG A 74 9.42 2.61 -6.95
C ARG A 74 8.20 1.78 -7.28
N LEU A 75 7.35 2.30 -8.17
CA LEU A 75 6.15 1.63 -8.64
C LEU A 75 6.25 1.42 -10.16
N THR A 76 6.17 0.16 -10.60
CA THR A 76 6.27 -0.20 -12.03
C THR A 76 5.21 -1.22 -12.44
N GLY A 77 4.59 -1.01 -13.60
CA GLY A 77 3.65 -1.94 -14.23
C GLY A 77 4.22 -2.45 -15.53
N LYS A 78 4.43 -3.76 -15.66
CA LYS A 78 4.99 -4.39 -16.88
C LYS A 78 6.32 -3.77 -17.39
N GLY A 79 7.09 -3.16 -16.49
CA GLY A 79 8.35 -2.45 -16.80
C GLY A 79 8.23 -0.92 -16.94
N GLU A 80 7.01 -0.40 -17.15
CA GLU A 80 6.75 1.04 -17.23
C GLU A 80 6.66 1.66 -15.81
N LYS A 81 7.14 2.90 -15.64
CA LYS A 81 7.00 3.63 -14.36
C LYS A 81 5.57 4.18 -14.23
N ILE A 82 4.87 3.80 -13.18
CA ILE A 82 3.53 4.32 -12.88
C ILE A 82 3.70 5.64 -12.08
N PRO A 83 2.99 6.73 -12.43
CA PRO A 83 2.96 7.94 -11.62
C PRO A 83 2.15 7.70 -10.33
N PHE A 84 2.67 8.18 -9.20
CA PHE A 84 2.06 8.02 -7.89
C PHE A 84 2.28 9.25 -7.00
N THR A 85 1.42 9.39 -6.00
CA THR A 85 1.50 10.37 -4.91
C THR A 85 1.65 9.61 -3.59
N VAL A 86 2.40 10.18 -2.63
CA VAL A 86 2.60 9.56 -1.30
C VAL A 86 2.08 10.49 -0.22
N GLU A 87 1.12 10.01 0.56
CA GLU A 87 0.58 10.66 1.76
C GLU A 87 1.20 9.98 2.99
N SER A 88 2.05 10.71 3.72
CA SER A 88 2.76 10.16 4.89
C SER A 88 2.06 10.53 6.19
N ASN A 89 1.86 9.54 7.06
CA ASN A 89 1.34 9.68 8.42
C ASN A 89 2.34 9.03 9.41
N SER A 90 2.18 9.22 10.72
CA SER A 90 3.06 8.64 11.75
C SER A 90 3.06 7.10 11.76
N SER A 91 1.97 6.47 11.30
CA SER A 91 1.79 5.01 11.33
C SER A 91 2.08 4.31 9.99
N PHE A 92 1.87 4.99 8.85
CA PHE A 92 2.06 4.43 7.51
C PHE A 92 2.20 5.51 6.43
N HIS A 93 2.76 5.14 5.29
CA HIS A 93 2.73 5.90 4.04
C HIS A 93 1.67 5.29 3.13
N ARG A 94 0.68 6.08 2.72
CA ARG A 94 -0.33 5.70 1.74
C ARG A 94 0.15 6.12 0.35
N VAL A 95 0.31 5.17 -0.55
CA VAL A 95 0.66 5.42 -1.95
C VAL A 95 -0.61 5.39 -2.77
N LYS A 96 -0.90 6.45 -3.51
CA LYS A 96 -2.02 6.55 -4.44
C LYS A 96 -1.48 6.64 -5.86
N ALA A 97 -2.01 5.83 -6.77
CA ALA A 97 -1.58 5.76 -8.16
C ALA A 97 -2.79 5.58 -9.09
N LYS A 98 -2.60 5.82 -10.38
CA LYS A 98 -3.60 5.56 -11.42
C LYS A 98 -2.97 4.67 -12.49
N LEU A 99 -3.68 3.65 -12.95
CA LEU A 99 -3.21 2.81 -14.05
C LEU A 99 -3.08 3.66 -15.33
N PRO A 100 -1.91 3.70 -15.98
CA PRO A 100 -1.76 4.40 -17.26
C PRO A 100 -2.41 3.62 -18.41
N ALA A 101 -2.99 4.33 -19.37
CA ALA A 101 -3.72 3.73 -20.50
C ALA A 101 -2.88 2.77 -21.38
N SER A 102 -1.55 2.88 -21.36
CA SER A 102 -0.63 1.92 -22.00
C SER A 102 -0.88 0.47 -21.54
N LEU A 103 -1.39 0.29 -20.33
CA LEU A 103 -1.57 -1.01 -19.68
C LEU A 103 -2.98 -1.62 -19.86
N ASN A 104 -3.89 -0.93 -20.54
CA ASN A 104 -5.25 -1.42 -20.81
C ASN A 104 -5.23 -2.72 -21.66
N GLY A 105 -6.24 -3.57 -21.47
CA GLY A 105 -6.39 -4.89 -22.13
C GLY A 105 -5.41 -5.98 -21.68
N LYS A 106 -4.35 -5.62 -20.95
CA LYS A 106 -3.20 -6.50 -20.67
C LYS A 106 -3.26 -7.12 -19.28
N PHE A 107 -2.59 -8.26 -19.13
CA PHE A 107 -2.14 -8.73 -17.82
C PHE A 107 -0.92 -7.91 -17.39
N VAL A 108 -0.96 -7.38 -16.17
CA VAL A 108 0.01 -6.40 -15.66
C VAL A 108 0.45 -6.86 -14.28
N ARG A 109 1.75 -7.12 -14.11
CA ARG A 109 2.33 -7.23 -12.77
C ARG A 109 2.73 -5.84 -12.29
N ILE A 110 2.05 -5.36 -11.24
CA ILE A 110 2.36 -4.11 -10.55
C ILE A 110 3.37 -4.45 -9.47
N ASN A 111 4.60 -3.97 -9.61
CA ASN A 111 5.67 -4.19 -8.65
C ASN A 111 5.89 -2.89 -7.88
N ALA A 112 5.78 -2.97 -6.55
CA ALA A 112 6.17 -1.93 -5.63
C ALA A 112 7.48 -2.35 -4.94
N ALA A 113 8.44 -1.44 -4.86
CA ALA A 113 9.69 -1.65 -4.12
C ALA A 113 10.00 -0.43 -3.26
N VAL A 114 10.49 -0.64 -2.04
CA VAL A 114 10.82 0.44 -1.11
C VAL A 114 11.95 0.02 -0.17
N LYS A 115 12.74 0.99 0.27
CA LYS A 115 13.78 0.78 1.28
C LYS A 115 13.32 1.25 2.65
N ALA A 116 13.64 0.49 3.70
CA ALA A 116 13.58 0.93 5.08
C ALA A 116 14.55 2.09 5.33
N VAL A 117 14.27 2.90 6.35
CA VAL A 117 15.22 3.89 6.86
C VAL A 117 16.53 3.23 7.30
N LEU A 118 16.46 1.99 7.81
CA LEU A 118 17.60 1.17 8.25
C LEU A 118 18.13 0.22 7.13
N GLY A 119 17.98 0.58 5.85
CA GLY A 119 18.70 -0.07 4.75
C GLY A 119 18.11 -1.34 4.14
N CYS A 120 17.18 -2.06 4.79
CA CYS A 120 16.44 -3.16 4.15
C CYS A 120 15.72 -2.70 2.88
N GLU A 121 15.57 -3.57 1.90
CA GLU A 121 14.67 -3.37 0.76
C GLU A 121 13.62 -4.48 0.77
N GLU A 122 12.35 -4.14 0.54
CA GLU A 122 11.28 -5.12 0.34
C GLU A 122 10.56 -4.83 -0.98
N LYS A 123 10.05 -5.89 -1.62
CA LYS A 123 9.37 -5.82 -2.91
C LYS A 123 8.08 -6.63 -2.87
N GLU A 124 6.99 -6.00 -3.28
CA GLU A 124 5.68 -6.64 -3.40
C GLU A 124 5.18 -6.56 -4.85
N GLY A 125 4.39 -7.54 -5.29
CA GLY A 125 4.14 -7.71 -6.72
C GLY A 125 2.84 -8.39 -7.09
N TRP A 126 1.74 -7.60 -7.14
CA TRP A 126 0.40 -8.05 -7.49
C TRP A 126 0.20 -8.22 -9.00
N LEU A 127 -0.51 -9.28 -9.41
CA LEU A 127 -0.94 -9.47 -10.80
C LEU A 127 -2.36 -8.92 -10.98
N VAL A 128 -2.59 -8.06 -11.97
CA VAL A 128 -3.95 -7.59 -12.32
C VAL A 128 -4.23 -7.80 -13.80
N LYS A 129 -5.48 -8.13 -14.13
CA LYS A 129 -5.98 -8.15 -15.50
C LYS A 129 -6.73 -6.84 -15.75
N VAL A 130 -6.14 -5.94 -16.52
CA VAL A 130 -6.80 -4.69 -16.90
C VAL A 130 -7.73 -5.00 -18.08
N ALA A 131 -8.99 -4.61 -17.95
CA ALA A 131 -9.96 -4.68 -19.03
C ALA A 131 -9.52 -3.81 -20.23
N GLU A 132 -10.05 -4.10 -21.41
CA GLU A 132 -9.91 -3.22 -22.56
C GLU A 132 -10.52 -1.84 -22.20
N SER A 133 -9.87 -0.74 -22.61
CA SER A 133 -10.56 0.54 -22.56
C SER A 133 -11.62 0.59 -23.63
N ALA A 134 -12.87 0.31 -23.24
CA ALA A 134 -14.02 0.71 -24.02
C ALA A 134 -13.86 2.21 -24.37
N PRO A 135 -13.97 2.62 -25.65
CA PRO A 135 -14.03 4.03 -25.97
C PRO A 135 -15.18 4.63 -25.17
N ALA A 136 -14.93 5.77 -24.53
CA ALA A 136 -15.84 6.37 -23.57
C ALA A 136 -17.28 6.30 -24.07
N ALA A 137 -18.10 5.45 -23.42
CA ALA A 137 -19.52 5.43 -23.69
C ALA A 137 -20.00 6.86 -23.47
N PRO A 138 -20.65 7.50 -24.47
CA PRO A 138 -21.13 8.86 -24.28
C PRO A 138 -21.99 8.86 -23.02
N ALA A 139 -21.77 9.88 -22.18
CA ALA A 139 -22.46 9.98 -20.89
C ALA A 139 -23.95 9.67 -21.07
N PRO A 140 -24.56 8.83 -20.22
CA PRO A 140 -25.98 8.52 -20.35
C PRO A 140 -26.74 9.84 -20.26
N ALA A 141 -27.18 10.33 -21.41
CA ALA A 141 -27.92 11.56 -21.53
C ALA A 141 -29.21 11.37 -20.75
N THR A 142 -29.43 12.21 -19.74
CA THR A 142 -30.71 12.32 -19.05
C THR A 142 -31.83 12.51 -20.06
N PRO A 143 -32.89 11.69 -20.03
CA PRO A 143 -34.21 12.11 -20.43
C PRO A 143 -34.95 12.48 -19.14
N ALA A 144 -35.29 13.76 -19.01
CA ALA A 144 -36.21 14.22 -17.98
C ALA A 144 -37.66 14.09 -18.48
N GLU A 145 -38.54 13.72 -17.56
CA GLU A 145 -39.95 14.13 -17.48
C GLU A 145 -41.01 13.66 -18.52
N GLU A 146 -42.25 13.62 -18.02
CA GLU A 146 -43.56 13.45 -18.67
C GLU A 146 -43.90 12.08 -19.33
N ALA A 147 -45.08 11.46 -19.13
CA ALA A 147 -46.31 11.93 -18.48
C ALA A 147 -47.17 10.81 -17.82
N LYS A 148 -47.99 11.22 -16.84
CA LYS A 148 -49.06 10.48 -16.13
C LYS A 148 -50.36 10.43 -16.98
N PRO A 149 -51.23 9.40 -16.90
CA PRO A 149 -52.49 9.46 -16.10
C PRO A 149 -52.65 8.26 -15.12
N GLU A 150 -53.24 8.37 -13.91
CA GLU A 150 -54.68 8.51 -13.58
C GLU A 150 -55.47 7.20 -13.88
N ASN A 151 -56.25 6.55 -13.01
CA ASN A 151 -56.86 6.83 -11.68
C ASN A 151 -56.89 5.46 -10.90
N ALA A 152 -57.22 5.25 -9.62
CA ALA A 152 -58.06 5.98 -8.68
C ALA A 152 -57.76 5.60 -7.20
N GLU A 153 -58.18 6.47 -6.28
CA GLU A 153 -58.27 6.25 -4.82
C GLU A 153 -59.66 5.65 -4.44
N PRO A 154 -59.92 5.18 -3.20
CA PRO A 154 -60.10 6.06 -2.03
C PRO A 154 -59.43 5.62 -0.71
N ALA A 155 -59.16 6.60 0.17
CA ALA A 155 -58.70 6.48 1.57
C ALA A 155 -59.83 6.03 2.56
N PRO A 156 -59.68 6.01 3.93
CA PRO A 156 -59.16 7.07 4.84
C PRO A 156 -58.04 6.61 5.82
N GLN A 157 -57.03 7.42 6.19
CA GLN A 157 -56.98 8.51 7.22
C GLN A 157 -57.05 8.10 8.71
N THR A 158 -56.23 8.76 9.55
CA THR A 158 -56.19 8.95 11.04
C THR A 158 -54.73 8.78 11.53
N GLU A 159 -54.01 9.71 12.19
CA GLU A 159 -54.24 11.10 12.63
C GLU A 159 -52.88 11.86 12.78
N ALA A 160 -52.89 13.19 12.87
CA ALA A 160 -51.77 14.08 13.26
C ALA A 160 -52.11 14.78 14.61
N PRO A 161 -51.41 15.80 15.17
CA PRO A 161 -50.13 16.49 14.88
C PRO A 161 -49.06 16.19 16.00
N ALA A 162 -48.00 16.95 16.36
CA ALA A 162 -47.44 18.28 16.02
C ALA A 162 -45.88 18.20 15.96
N THR A 163 -45.06 19.13 15.43
CA THR A 163 -44.88 20.61 15.48
C THR A 163 -44.23 21.15 16.79
N PRO A 164 -43.49 22.29 16.76
CA PRO A 164 -42.05 22.34 16.48
C PRO A 164 -41.23 22.99 17.62
N SER A 165 -39.89 23.10 17.47
CA SER A 165 -39.13 24.30 17.90
C SER A 165 -37.67 24.30 17.41
N ALA A 166 -37.28 25.34 16.68
CA ALA A 166 -35.94 25.93 16.75
C ALA A 166 -36.04 27.17 17.68
N PRO A 167 -34.93 27.64 18.29
CA PRO A 167 -34.20 28.73 17.61
C PRO A 167 -32.67 28.73 17.82
N ALA A 168 -32.04 29.69 17.14
CA ALA A 168 -30.61 29.89 16.92
C ALA A 168 -29.77 30.48 18.08
N ASN A 169 -28.44 30.23 18.02
CA ASN A 169 -27.29 31.13 18.33
C ASN A 169 -27.18 31.80 19.74
N PRO A 170 -26.03 32.40 20.16
CA PRO A 170 -24.80 32.76 19.43
C PRO A 170 -23.45 32.38 20.11
N ALA A 171 -22.32 32.85 19.54
CA ALA A 171 -21.02 32.98 20.23
C ALA A 171 -20.98 34.23 21.16
N PRO A 172 -20.00 34.39 22.08
CA PRO A 172 -18.78 35.17 21.73
C PRO A 172 -17.47 34.84 22.51
N ALA A 173 -16.47 35.71 22.30
CA ALA A 173 -15.02 35.65 22.58
C ALA A 173 -14.50 35.80 24.04
N GLY A 174 -13.16 35.63 24.19
CA GLY A 174 -12.30 35.99 25.34
C GLY A 174 -11.16 34.96 25.54
N ALA A 175 -9.84 35.19 25.48
CA ALA A 175 -8.90 36.32 25.69
C ALA A 175 -8.29 36.45 27.11
N ALA A 176 -7.09 35.87 27.30
CA ALA A 176 -6.01 36.16 28.29
C ALA A 176 -4.91 35.09 28.07
N GLU A 177 -3.63 35.33 27.75
CA GLU A 177 -2.57 36.20 28.29
C GLU A 177 -1.93 35.69 29.60
N SER A 178 -0.71 35.14 29.49
CA SER A 178 0.32 35.10 30.55
C SER A 178 1.71 34.66 29.99
N THR A 179 2.57 35.63 29.67
CA THR A 179 3.81 35.98 30.42
C THR A 179 4.37 34.86 31.35
N GLN A 180 5.65 34.43 31.40
CA GLN A 180 6.95 35.14 31.28
C GLN A 180 8.14 34.15 30.92
N PRO A 181 9.47 34.36 31.19
CA PRO A 181 10.52 34.09 30.19
C PRO A 181 11.58 33.04 30.58
N GLY A 182 12.56 32.79 29.69
CA GLY A 182 13.73 31.97 30.01
C GLY A 182 14.90 32.23 29.06
N ALA A 183 15.74 33.22 29.36
CA ALA A 183 16.96 33.49 28.62
C ALA A 183 18.17 32.79 29.25
N SER A 184 19.00 32.15 28.43
CA SER A 184 20.39 31.81 28.73
C SER A 184 21.20 31.85 27.42
N ALA A 185 22.30 32.60 27.44
CA ALA A 185 23.14 32.87 26.27
C ALA A 185 24.31 31.86 26.15
N PRO A 186 24.93 31.73 24.96
CA PRO A 186 26.22 31.06 24.82
C PRO A 186 27.40 31.96 25.22
N GLN A 187 28.45 31.36 25.75
CA GLN A 187 29.85 31.80 25.63
C GLN A 187 30.67 30.67 25.02
#